data_AF-A0A1I5Z249-F1
#
_entry.id   AF-A0A1I5Z249-F1
#
_cell.length_a   1.000
_cell.length_b   1.000
_cell.length_c   1.000
_cell.angle_alpha   90.00
_cell.angle_beta   90.00
_cell.angle_gamma   90.00
#
_symmetry.space_group_name_H-M   'P 1'
#
loop_
_entity.id
_entity.type
_entity.pdbx_description
1 polymer ?
#
loop_
_entity_poly.entity_id
_entity_poly.type
_entity_poly.pdbx_seq_one_letter_code
_entity_poly.pdbx_strand_id
1 'polypeptide(L)' 'MAAGGPSRGELIFRLCFSLCGLGLLAVAVAMRGMPRGPALFEVFGIAGVFFLGTAIWSAWKLWGRR' A
#
# COMPACT_ATOMS: atom_id res chain seq x y z
N MET A 1 12.20 -17.64 -20.41
CA MET A 1 11.45 -18.37 -19.35
C MET A 1 11.39 -17.45 -18.13
N ALA A 2 10.28 -17.18 -17.45
CA ALA A 2 9.24 -18.13 -17.07
C ALA A 2 7.84 -17.49 -16.95
N ALA A 3 6.85 -18.26 -17.40
CA ALA A 3 5.42 -18.08 -17.14
C ALA A 3 5.07 -18.43 -15.69
N GLY A 4 5.53 -17.62 -14.73
CA GLY A 4 5.28 -17.83 -13.31
C GLY A 4 4.84 -16.54 -12.63
N GLY A 5 3.59 -16.45 -12.20
CA GLY A 5 3.09 -15.31 -11.43
C GLY A 5 3.93 -15.06 -10.16
N PRO A 6 3.88 -13.84 -9.59
CA PRO A 6 4.79 -13.38 -8.52
C PRO A 6 4.89 -14.39 -7.38
N SER A 7 6.12 -14.62 -6.91
CA SER A 7 6.38 -15.57 -5.83
C SER A 7 5.63 -15.19 -4.55
N ARG A 8 5.36 -16.16 -3.66
CA ARG A 8 4.73 -15.88 -2.35
C ARG A 8 5.54 -14.86 -1.54
N GLY A 9 6.88 -14.92 -1.64
CA GLY A 9 7.79 -13.98 -0.97
C GLY A 9 7.64 -12.55 -1.48
N GLU A 10 7.59 -12.32 -2.80
CA GLU A 10 7.36 -10.98 -3.37
C GLU A 10 5.99 -10.42 -3.01
N LEU A 11 4.95 -11.27 -2.95
CA LEU A 11 3.61 -10.86 -2.53
C LEU A 11 3.57 -10.39 -1.07
N ILE A 12 4.24 -11.13 -0.17
CA ILE A 12 4.34 -10.76 1.25
C ILE A 12 5.18 -9.49 1.40
N PHE A 13 6.31 -9.38 0.70
CA PHE A 13 7.13 -8.16 0.71
C PHE A 13 6.33 -6.94 0.25
N ARG A 14 5.60 -7.05 -0.87
CA ARG A 14 4.73 -5.97 -1.38
C ARG A 14 3.63 -5.63 -0.38
N LEU A 15 3.03 -6.61 0.27
CA LEU A 15 2.03 -6.40 1.31
C LEU A 15 2.62 -5.65 2.52
N CYS A 16 3.74 -6.12 3.07
CA CYS A 16 4.42 -5.47 4.20
C CYS A 16 4.86 -4.05 3.86
N PHE A 17 5.43 -3.84 2.66
CA PHE A 17 5.85 -2.51 2.20
C PHE A 17 4.67 -1.56 2.09
N SER A 18 3.55 -2.00 1.49
CA SER A 18 2.33 -1.19 1.41
C SER A 18 1.72 -0.89 2.78
N LEU A 19 1.74 -1.86 3.71
CA LEU A 19 1.27 -1.64 5.08
C LEU A 19 2.15 -0.65 5.85
N CYS A 20 3.47 -0.73 5.69
CA CYS A 20 4.39 0.28 6.22
C CYS A 20 4.13 1.66 5.63
N GLY A 21 3.96 1.76 4.31
CA GLY A 21 3.64 3.02 3.64
C GLY A 21 2.33 3.64 4.15
N LEU A 22 1.27 2.84 4.27
CA LEU A 22 0.00 3.27 4.87
C LEU A 22 0.14 3.66 6.34
N GLY A 23 0.90 2.90 7.13
CA GLY A 23 1.15 3.19 8.54
C GLY A 23 1.85 4.52 8.72
N LEU A 24 2.91 4.77 7.94
CA LEU A 24 3.62 6.05 7.97
C LEU A 24 2.74 7.21 7.50
N LEU A 25 1.89 7.00 6.50
CA LEU A 25 0.94 8.00 6.01
C LEU A 25 -0.13 8.32 7.06
N ALA A 26 -0.65 7.31 7.76
CA ALA A 26 -1.58 7.47 8.88
C ALA A 26 -0.93 8.18 10.07
N VAL A 27 0.30 7.80 10.45
CA VAL A 27 1.05 8.48 11.52
C VAL A 27 1.33 9.93 11.15
N ALA A 28 1.72 10.21 9.91
CA ALA A 28 1.94 11.58 9.44
C ALA A 28 0.66 12.42 9.56
N VAL A 29 -0.50 11.88 9.17
CA VAL A 29 -1.79 12.55 9.33
C VAL A 29 -2.17 12.70 10.81
N ALA A 30 -1.89 11.71 11.66
CA ALA A 30 -2.18 11.78 13.09
C ALA A 30 -1.33 12.83 13.82
N MET A 31 -0.05 12.97 13.46
CA MET A 31 0.87 13.90 14.11
C MET A 31 0.81 15.33 13.55
N ARG A 32 0.65 15.49 12.23
CA ARG A 32 0.60 16.81 11.57
C ARG A 32 -0.80 17.30 11.23
N GLY A 33 -1.82 16.46 11.38
CA GLY A 33 -3.17 16.72 10.91
C GLY A 33 -3.31 16.53 9.39
N MET A 34 -4.55 16.63 8.90
CA MET A 34 -4.83 16.53 7.46
C MET A 34 -4.15 17.70 6.73
N PRO A 35 -3.36 17.44 5.67
CA PRO A 35 -2.76 18.51 4.88
C PRO A 35 -3.85 19.40 4.30
N ARG A 36 -3.81 20.69 4.65
CA ARG A 36 -4.79 21.71 4.19
C ARG A 36 -4.49 22.26 2.80
N GLY A 37 -3.30 21.97 2.26
CA GLY A 37 -2.93 22.37 0.90
C GLY A 37 -3.46 21.35 -0.12
N PRO A 38 -4.09 21.80 -1.23
CA PRO A 38 -4.66 20.90 -2.24
C PRO A 38 -3.64 19.92 -2.81
N ALA A 39 -2.42 20.39 -3.11
CA ALA A 39 -1.35 19.53 -3.62
C ALA A 39 -0.94 18.42 -2.64
N LEU A 40 -0.83 18.73 -1.34
CA LEU A 40 -0.48 17.72 -0.34
C LEU A 40 -1.64 16.75 -0.09
N PHE A 41 -2.87 17.24 -0.12
CA PHE A 41 -4.06 16.38 -0.03
C PHE A 41 -4.12 15.38 -1.18
N GLU A 42 -3.89 15.82 -2.42
CA GLU A 42 -3.84 14.95 -3.60
C GLU A 42 -2.74 13.91 -3.49
N VAL A 43 -1.53 14.30 -3.09
CA VAL A 43 -0.41 13.36 -2.94
C VAL A 43 -0.72 12.31 -1.87
N PHE A 44 -1.26 12.71 -0.71
CA PHE A 44 -1.65 11.79 0.35
C PHE A 44 -2.83 10.90 -0.07
N GLY A 45 -3.80 11.43 -0.79
CA GLY A 45 -4.95 10.69 -1.30
C GLY A 45 -4.53 9.64 -2.32
N ILE A 46 -3.74 10.03 -3.32
CA ILE A 46 -3.22 9.11 -4.35
C ILE A 46 -2.30 8.07 -3.72
N ALA A 47 -1.38 8.47 -2.84
CA ALA A 47 -0.50 7.54 -2.15
C ALA A 47 -1.30 6.56 -1.28
N GLY A 48 -2.30 7.04 -0.54
CA GLY A 48 -3.19 6.21 0.27
C GLY A 48 -3.93 5.18 -0.58
N VAL A 49 -4.57 5.61 -1.68
CA VAL A 49 -5.26 4.71 -2.62
C VAL A 49 -4.29 3.71 -3.26
N PHE A 50 -3.10 4.15 -3.65
CA PHE A 50 -2.10 3.30 -4.27
C PHE A 50 -1.59 2.22 -3.32
N PHE A 51 -1.23 2.61 -2.08
CA PHE A 51 -0.74 1.67 -1.09
C PHE A 51 -1.85 0.72 -0.61
N LEU A 52 -3.07 1.22 -0.41
CA LEU A 52 -4.22 0.42 0.00
C LEU A 52 -4.66 -0.55 -1.11
N GLY A 53 -4.75 -0.08 -2.35
CA GLY A 53 -5.05 -0.93 -3.50
C GLY A 53 -4.00 -2.03 -3.68
N THR A 54 -2.72 -1.70 -3.51
CA THR A 54 -1.62 -2.67 -3.59
C THR A 54 -1.65 -3.65 -2.41
N ALA A 55 -1.98 -3.21 -1.20
CA ALA A 55 -2.13 -4.07 -0.03
C ALA A 55 -3.29 -5.06 -0.22
N ILE A 56 -4.46 -4.57 -0.61
CA ILE A 56 -5.66 -5.40 -0.85
C ILE A 56 -5.38 -6.41 -1.97
N TRP A 57 -4.80 -5.98 -3.09
CA TRP A 57 -4.48 -6.87 -4.20
C TRP A 57 -3.47 -7.95 -3.80
N SER A 58 -2.43 -7.57 -3.05
CA SER A 58 -1.43 -8.51 -2.55
C SER A 58 -2.04 -9.52 -1.57
N ALA A 59 -2.89 -9.05 -0.65
CA ALA A 59 -3.59 -9.90 0.32
C ALA A 59 -4.57 -10.87 -0.37
N TRP A 60 -5.36 -10.37 -1.33
CA TRP A 60 -6.32 -11.19 -2.08
C TRP A 60 -5.62 -12.30 -2.87
N LYS A 61 -4.51 -11.97 -3.54
CA LYS A 61 -3.71 -12.94 -4.30
C LYS A 61 -2.98 -13.94 -3.40
N LEU A 62 -2.59 -13.53 -2.18
CA LEU A 62 -2.03 -14.42 -1.18
C LEU A 62 -3.10 -15.39 -0.62
N TRP A 63 -4.32 -14.91 -0.42
CA TRP A 63 -5.46 -15.71 0.05
C TRP A 63 -5.89 -16.73 -1.00
N GLY A 64 -6.04 -16.35 -2.27
CA GLY A 64 -6.41 -17.26 -3.35
C GLY A 64 -5.34 -18.30 -3.72
N ARG A 65 -4.13 -18.19 -3.17
CA ARG A 65 -3.06 -19.20 -3.31
C ARG A 65 -2.94 -20.15 -2.11
N ARG A 66 -3.72 -19.96 -1.03
CA ARG A 66 -3.79 -20.94 0.08
C ARG A 66 -4.65 -22.13 -0.32
#